data_AF-A0A7W8IQ87-F1
#
_entry.id   AF-A0A7W8IQ87-F1
#
_cell.length_a   1.000
_cell.length_b   1.000
_cell.length_c   1.000
_cell.angle_alpha   90.00
_cell.angle_beta   90.00
_cell.angle_gamma   90.00
#
_symmetry.space_group_name_H-M   'P 1'
#
loop_
_entity.id
_entity.type
_entity.pdbx_description
1 polymer ?
#
loop_
_entity_poly.entity_id
_entity_poly.type
_entity_poly.pdbx_seq_one_letter_code
_entity_poly.pdbx_strand_id
1 'polypeptide(L)'
;MKNIDYIDNFEEWQRSFRFFRRIKVRFCETDMFGHLNNTVPFVYFEEVRTEFLKALGFMDQWTNEQSNEIPVVADLKCDFLKQVFFNDELYMYAKVHKIGRSSIDLHYMAKKDNKEIVLVGRGALVQINKHTGKGVPWNDEMRQKLQHSQSVSFV
;
A
#
# COMPACT_ATOMS: atom_id res chain seq x y z
N MET A 1 12.43 19.37 -4.00
CA MET A 1 11.52 18.43 -3.28
C MET A 1 12.29 17.81 -2.13
N LYS A 2 11.60 17.46 -1.03
CA LYS A 2 12.21 16.73 0.09
C LYS A 2 12.85 15.44 -0.45
N ASN A 3 14.10 15.17 -0.08
CA ASN A 3 14.78 13.95 -0.52
C ASN A 3 14.10 12.74 0.14
N ILE A 4 13.57 11.81 -0.65
CA ILE A 4 12.91 10.59 -0.18
C ILE A 4 13.83 9.43 -0.56
N ASP A 5 14.46 8.84 0.45
CA ASP A 5 15.55 7.86 0.37
C ASP A 5 15.23 6.57 -0.41
N TYR A 6 13.96 6.22 -0.60
CA TYR A 6 13.52 5.04 -1.37
C TYR A 6 12.93 5.38 -2.76
N ILE A 7 13.10 6.63 -3.22
CA ILE A 7 12.61 7.08 -4.53
C ILE A 7 13.75 7.74 -5.30
N ASP A 8 14.34 7.02 -6.25
CA ASP A 8 15.46 7.52 -7.07
C ASP A 8 15.00 8.56 -8.11
N ASN A 9 14.01 8.20 -8.94
CA ASN A 9 13.40 9.07 -9.94
C ASN A 9 11.92 9.23 -9.63
N PHE A 10 11.54 10.41 -9.14
CA PHE A 10 10.17 10.66 -8.67
C PHE A 10 9.14 10.62 -9.80
N GLU A 11 9.46 11.09 -11.00
CA GLU A 11 8.52 11.09 -12.12
C GLU A 11 8.23 9.68 -12.63
N GLU A 12 9.26 8.86 -12.83
CA GLU A 12 9.12 7.45 -13.21
C GLU A 12 8.43 6.64 -12.11
N TRP A 13 8.79 6.90 -10.86
CA TRP A 13 8.16 6.29 -9.70
C TRP A 13 6.66 6.63 -9.62
N GLN A 14 6.28 7.89 -9.84
CA GLN A 14 4.88 8.30 -9.87
C GLN A 14 4.14 7.66 -11.05
N ARG A 15 4.77 7.61 -12.23
CA ARG A 15 4.18 7.05 -13.46
C ARG A 15 4.05 5.54 -13.46
N SER A 16 4.61 4.82 -12.50
CA SER A 16 4.50 3.35 -12.41
C SER A 16 3.35 2.85 -11.54
N PHE A 17 2.59 3.73 -10.88
CA PHE A 17 1.37 3.32 -10.18
C PHE A 17 0.23 3.05 -11.15
N ARG A 18 -0.49 1.94 -10.95
CA ARG A 18 -1.61 1.48 -11.79
C ARG A 18 -2.89 1.18 -11.03
N PHE A 19 -2.80 0.95 -9.72
CA PHE A 19 -3.92 0.68 -8.82
C PHE A 19 -4.15 1.86 -7.88
N PHE A 20 -5.41 2.25 -7.66
CA PHE A 20 -5.77 3.20 -6.62
C PHE A 20 -7.16 2.96 -6.05
N ARG A 21 -7.40 3.54 -4.86
CA ARG A 21 -8.73 3.70 -4.27
C ARG A 21 -8.99 5.17 -3.99
N ARG A 22 -10.24 5.58 -4.09
CA ARG A 22 -10.69 6.90 -3.64
C ARG A 22 -11.04 6.81 -2.17
N ILE A 23 -10.44 7.68 -1.36
CA ILE A 23 -10.66 7.76 0.08
C ILE A 23 -11.06 9.20 0.39
N LYS A 24 -12.16 9.36 1.11
CA LYS A 24 -12.64 10.66 1.57
C LYS A 24 -12.29 10.83 3.04
N VAL A 25 -11.62 11.93 3.38
CA VAL A 25 -11.19 12.20 4.75
C VAL A 25 -12.39 12.48 5.64
N ARG A 26 -12.53 11.68 6.70
CA ARG A 26 -13.65 11.74 7.65
C ARG A 26 -13.33 12.72 8.78
N PHE A 27 -14.37 13.24 9.40
CA PHE A 27 -14.23 14.16 10.54
C PHE A 27 -13.46 13.53 11.71
N CYS A 28 -13.72 12.26 12.02
CA CYS A 28 -13.05 11.53 13.09
C CYS A 28 -11.56 11.21 12.81
N GLU A 29 -11.08 11.49 11.60
CA GLU A 29 -9.69 11.26 11.19
C GLU A 29 -8.83 12.52 11.31
N THR A 30 -9.45 13.68 11.54
CA THR A 30 -8.73 14.91 11.88
C THR A 30 -8.46 15.00 13.37
N ASP A 31 -7.34 15.62 13.75
CA ASP A 31 -7.01 15.88 15.14
C ASP A 31 -7.32 17.33 15.57
N MET A 32 -7.01 17.66 16.83
CA MET A 32 -7.25 18.97 17.43
C MET A 32 -6.54 20.12 16.68
N PHE A 33 -5.53 19.82 15.87
CA PHE A 33 -4.80 20.81 15.08
C PHE A 33 -5.46 21.10 13.72
N GLY A 34 -6.58 20.45 13.41
CA GLY A 34 -7.43 20.76 12.26
C GLY A 34 -7.04 20.08 10.96
N HIS A 35 -6.07 19.17 10.98
CA HIS A 35 -5.63 18.39 9.83
C HIS A 35 -5.72 16.89 10.10
N LEU A 36 -5.57 16.07 9.06
CA LEU A 36 -5.52 14.62 9.15
C LEU A 36 -4.49 14.19 10.19
N ASN A 37 -4.91 13.35 11.13
CA ASN A 37 -4.02 12.84 12.16
C ASN A 37 -2.92 11.97 11.54
N ASN A 38 -1.70 12.07 12.06
CA ASN A 38 -0.52 11.39 11.51
C ASN A 38 -0.59 9.85 11.54
N THR A 39 -1.49 9.25 12.34
CA THR A 39 -1.67 7.79 12.37
C THR A 39 -2.57 7.28 11.25
N VAL A 40 -3.45 8.14 10.71
CA VAL A 40 -4.49 7.73 9.75
C VAL A 40 -3.94 7.30 8.39
N PRO A 41 -2.88 7.88 7.81
CA PRO A 41 -2.31 7.40 6.55
C PRO A 41 -2.00 5.90 6.52
N PHE A 42 -1.64 5.29 7.65
CA PHE A 42 -1.39 3.86 7.71
C PHE A 42 -2.65 3.01 7.54
N VAL A 43 -3.80 3.53 7.99
CA VAL A 43 -5.13 2.94 7.71
C VAL A 43 -5.44 3.04 6.22
N TYR A 44 -5.16 4.18 5.59
CA TYR A 44 -5.35 4.34 4.15
C TYR A 44 -4.41 3.44 3.33
N PHE A 45 -3.17 3.24 3.78
CA PHE A 45 -2.22 2.31 3.17
C PHE A 45 -2.71 0.87 3.28
N GLU A 46 -3.31 0.51 4.42
CA GLU A 46 -3.97 -0.79 4.60
C GLU A 46 -5.16 -0.97 3.68
N GLU A 47 -6.04 0.01 3.57
CA GLU A 47 -7.23 -0.05 2.71
C GLU A 47 -6.83 -0.30 1.25
N VAL A 48 -5.95 0.53 0.68
CA VAL A 48 -5.50 0.36 -0.70
C VAL A 48 -4.73 -0.95 -0.90
N ARG A 49 -3.90 -1.36 0.07
CA ARG A 49 -3.13 -2.62 0.00
C ARG A 49 -4.07 -3.82 0.00
N THR A 50 -5.09 -3.80 0.84
CA THR A 50 -6.07 -4.90 0.97
C THR A 50 -6.83 -5.07 -0.33
N GLU A 51 -7.36 -3.97 -0.90
CA GLU A 51 -8.06 -4.03 -2.18
C GLU A 51 -7.14 -4.41 -3.35
N PHE A 52 -5.89 -3.94 -3.34
CA PHE A 52 -4.88 -4.33 -4.33
C PHE A 52 -4.58 -5.84 -4.28
N LEU A 53 -4.34 -6.39 -3.09
CA LEU A 53 -4.05 -7.82 -2.92
C LEU A 53 -5.28 -8.70 -3.15
N LYS A 54 -6.48 -8.18 -2.86
CA LYS A 54 -7.75 -8.81 -3.21
C LYS A 54 -7.94 -8.90 -4.71
N ALA A 55 -7.66 -7.84 -5.45
CA ALA A 55 -7.72 -7.84 -6.92
C ALA A 55 -6.74 -8.84 -7.56
N LEU A 56 -5.66 -9.19 -6.86
CA LEU A 56 -4.71 -10.23 -7.24
C LEU A 56 -5.11 -11.64 -6.74
N GLY A 57 -6.19 -11.78 -5.99
CA GLY A 57 -6.70 -13.05 -5.44
C GLY A 57 -5.97 -13.57 -4.20
N PHE A 58 -5.10 -12.77 -3.57
CA PHE A 58 -4.39 -13.18 -2.35
C PHE A 58 -5.30 -13.23 -1.12
N MET A 59 -6.28 -12.32 -1.02
CA MET A 59 -7.20 -12.29 0.12
C MET A 59 -8.03 -13.57 0.21
N ASP A 60 -8.47 -14.12 -0.93
CA ASP A 60 -9.22 -15.39 -0.96
C ASP A 60 -8.33 -16.56 -0.50
N GLN A 61 -7.05 -16.54 -0.86
CA GLN A 61 -6.08 -17.56 -0.45
C GLN A 61 -5.78 -17.49 1.06
N TRP A 62 -5.59 -16.30 1.62
CA TRP A 62 -5.25 -16.12 3.04
C TRP A 62 -6.44 -16.28 3.98
N THR A 63 -7.66 -15.97 3.52
CA THR A 63 -8.88 -16.12 4.34
C THR A 63 -9.51 -17.51 4.26
N ASN A 64 -9.05 -18.37 3.35
CA ASN A 64 -9.46 -19.77 3.30
C ASN A 64 -9.07 -20.48 4.61
N GLU A 65 -10.02 -21.15 5.25
CA GLU A 65 -9.83 -21.84 6.54
C GLU A 65 -8.70 -22.89 6.50
N GLN A 66 -8.49 -23.52 5.35
CA GLN A 66 -7.44 -24.51 5.13
C GLN A 66 -6.04 -23.88 4.92
N SER A 67 -5.98 -22.57 4.66
CA SER A 67 -4.72 -21.87 4.47
C SER A 67 -4.00 -21.69 5.80
N ASN A 68 -2.73 -22.07 5.82
CA ASN A 68 -1.84 -21.79 6.94
C ASN A 68 -1.02 -20.52 6.73
N GLU A 69 -1.19 -19.84 5.60
CA GLU A 69 -0.41 -18.67 5.19
C GLU A 69 -1.18 -17.39 5.51
N ILE A 70 -0.53 -16.44 6.17
CA ILE A 70 -1.11 -15.12 6.46
C ILE A 70 -0.12 -14.01 6.09
N PRO A 71 -0.62 -12.84 5.67
CA PRO A 71 0.20 -11.65 5.45
C PRO A 71 0.43 -10.90 6.76
N VAL A 72 1.66 -10.45 7.00
CA VAL A 72 2.02 -9.62 8.15
C VAL A 72 2.83 -8.42 7.69
N VAL A 73 2.48 -7.23 8.16
CA VAL A 73 3.25 -6.00 7.90
C VAL A 73 4.48 -6.01 8.80
N ALA A 74 5.67 -6.05 8.19
CA ALA A 74 6.95 -6.07 8.90
C ALA A 74 7.61 -4.69 9.00
N ASP A 75 7.27 -3.77 8.09
CA ASP A 75 7.76 -2.39 8.06
C ASP A 75 6.70 -1.48 7.44
N LEU A 76 6.62 -0.23 7.93
CA LEU A 76 5.74 0.79 7.36
C LEU A 76 6.32 2.18 7.60
N LYS A 77 6.43 2.98 6.54
CA LYS A 77 6.93 4.36 6.56
C LYS A 77 6.00 5.27 5.77
N CYS A 78 5.74 6.46 6.30
CA CYS A 78 4.99 7.51 5.63
C CYS A 78 5.79 8.82 5.69
N ASP A 79 5.97 9.45 4.53
CA ASP A 79 6.51 10.79 4.40
C ASP A 79 5.37 11.77 4.10
N PHE A 80 5.14 12.68 5.04
CA PHE A 80 4.13 13.73 4.95
C PHE A 80 4.68 14.91 4.16
N LEU A 81 4.17 15.10 2.94
CA LEU A 81 4.64 16.16 2.04
C LEU A 81 3.82 17.44 2.19
N LYS A 82 2.50 17.30 2.36
CA LYS A 82 1.55 18.42 2.51
C LYS A 82 0.41 18.04 3.45
N GLN A 83 -0.22 19.05 4.04
CA GLN A 83 -1.35 18.86 4.93
C GLN A 83 -2.59 18.39 4.16
N VAL A 84 -3.35 17.52 4.81
CA VAL A 84 -4.64 16.98 4.35
C VAL A 84 -5.69 17.40 5.37
N PHE A 85 -6.86 17.81 4.90
CA PHE A 85 -7.93 18.37 5.71
C PHE A 85 -9.21 17.55 5.61
N PHE A 86 -10.13 17.82 6.52
CA PHE A 86 -11.48 17.27 6.47
C PHE A 86 -12.10 17.47 5.08
N ASN A 87 -12.80 16.43 4.59
CA ASN A 87 -13.53 16.42 3.32
C ASN A 87 -12.65 16.49 2.05
N ASP A 88 -11.32 16.46 2.17
CA ASP A 88 -10.44 16.21 1.03
C ASP A 88 -10.74 14.82 0.43
N GLU A 89 -10.74 14.73 -0.90
CA GLU A 89 -10.74 13.46 -1.63
C GLU A 89 -9.31 13.09 -2.02
N LEU A 90 -8.90 11.88 -1.64
CA LEU A 90 -7.60 11.32 -1.92
C LEU A 90 -7.69 10.14 -2.87
N TYR A 91 -6.83 10.14 -3.89
CA TYR A 91 -6.50 8.98 -4.69
C TYR A 91 -5.31 8.31 -4.02
N MET A 92 -5.58 7.23 -3.31
CA MET A 92 -4.59 6.44 -2.58
C MET A 92 -4.11 5.29 -3.49
N TYR A 93 -2.84 5.29 -3.85
CA TYR A 93 -2.22 4.35 -4.76
C TYR A 93 -1.35 3.32 -4.03
N ALA A 94 -1.27 2.12 -4.58
CA ALA A 94 -0.34 1.08 -4.15
C ALA A 94 0.32 0.40 -5.36
N LYS A 95 1.55 -0.07 -5.18
CA LYS A 95 2.23 -0.95 -6.15
C LYS A 95 3.26 -1.84 -5.47
N VAL A 96 3.56 -2.98 -6.08
CA VAL A 96 4.74 -3.79 -5.73
C VAL A 96 5.99 -3.09 -6.25
N HIS A 97 6.92 -2.80 -5.34
CA HIS A 97 8.25 -2.29 -5.67
C HIS A 97 9.27 -3.42 -5.85
N LYS A 98 9.28 -4.39 -4.92
CA LYS A 98 10.23 -5.51 -4.93
C LYS A 98 9.57 -6.78 -4.44
N ILE A 99 9.95 -7.92 -5.02
CA ILE A 99 9.49 -9.26 -4.61
C ILE A 99 10.68 -10.01 -4.02
N GLY A 100 10.56 -10.41 -2.76
CA GLY A 100 11.52 -11.26 -2.06
C GLY A 100 11.16 -12.74 -2.12
N ARG A 101 11.75 -13.55 -1.24
CA ARG A 101 11.45 -14.98 -1.14
C ARG A 101 10.04 -15.24 -0.59
N SER A 102 9.72 -14.61 0.53
CA SER A 102 8.45 -14.71 1.28
C SER A 102 7.90 -13.32 1.63
N SER A 103 8.41 -12.27 0.99
CA SER A 103 8.03 -10.89 1.25
C SER A 103 7.84 -10.10 -0.03
N ILE A 104 7.12 -8.98 0.06
CA ILE A 104 7.05 -7.94 -0.95
C ILE A 104 7.28 -6.58 -0.29
N ASP A 105 8.01 -5.72 -0.98
CA ASP A 105 8.06 -4.29 -0.65
C ASP A 105 7.00 -3.57 -1.50
N LEU A 106 6.17 -2.78 -0.84
CA LEU A 106 5.10 -1.99 -1.43
C LEU A 106 5.44 -0.51 -1.33
N HIS A 107 5.11 0.25 -2.37
CA HIS A 107 5.14 1.71 -2.33
C HIS A 107 3.71 2.26 -2.36
N TYR A 108 3.54 3.42 -1.72
CA TYR A 108 2.27 4.11 -1.52
C TYR A 108 2.40 5.57 -1.96
N MET A 109 1.31 6.13 -2.48
CA MET A 109 1.22 7.54 -2.85
C MET A 109 -0.22 8.02 -2.66
N ALA A 110 -0.42 9.21 -2.10
CA ALA A 110 -1.74 9.86 -2.08
C ALA A 110 -1.71 11.16 -2.89
N LYS A 111 -2.74 11.35 -3.73
CA LYS A 111 -2.98 12.60 -4.47
C LYS A 111 -4.33 13.20 -4.12
N LYS A 112 -4.43 14.52 -4.09
CA LYS A 112 -5.73 15.23 -4.12
C LYS A 112 -6.27 15.30 -5.56
N ASP A 113 -7.52 15.72 -5.73
CA ASP A 113 -8.15 15.95 -7.05
C ASP A 113 -7.37 16.91 -7.95
N ASN A 114 -6.74 17.93 -7.36
CA ASN A 114 -5.88 18.87 -8.08
C ASN A 114 -4.53 18.26 -8.53
N LYS A 115 -4.36 16.94 -8.41
CA LYS A 115 -3.18 16.13 -8.76
C LYS A 115 -1.96 16.37 -7.86
N GLU A 116 -2.10 17.13 -6.79
CA GLU A 116 -1.05 17.37 -5.82
C GLU A 116 -0.77 16.12 -4.99
N ILE A 117 0.51 15.72 -4.90
CA ILE A 117 0.93 14.61 -4.03
C ILE A 117 1.11 15.14 -2.62
N VAL A 118 0.44 14.48 -1.68
CA VAL A 118 0.36 14.92 -0.27
C VAL A 118 1.04 13.95 0.68
N LEU A 119 1.05 12.66 0.35
CA LEU A 119 1.67 11.58 1.12
C LEU A 119 2.39 10.64 0.17
N VAL A 120 3.52 10.12 0.62
CA VAL A 120 4.21 8.99 -0.01
C VAL A 120 4.67 8.03 1.07
N GLY A 121 4.80 6.75 0.75
CA GLY A 121 5.18 5.77 1.75
C GLY A 121 5.74 4.49 1.14
N ARG A 122 6.27 3.66 2.03
CA ARG A 122 6.69 2.29 1.73
C ARG A 122 6.26 1.36 2.86
N GLY A 123 6.20 0.07 2.56
CA GLY A 123 6.07 -0.95 3.59
C GLY A 123 6.53 -2.31 3.11
N ALA A 124 6.84 -3.19 4.04
CA ALA A 124 7.17 -4.58 3.77
C ALA A 124 6.04 -5.49 4.27
N LEU A 125 5.53 -6.33 3.38
CA LEU A 125 4.57 -7.39 3.71
C LEU A 125 5.28 -8.74 3.63
N VAL A 126 5.16 -9.54 4.67
CA VAL A 126 5.76 -10.88 4.76
C VAL A 126 4.66 -11.91 4.87
N GLN A 127 4.70 -12.93 4.03
CA GLN A 127 3.86 -14.11 4.19
C GLN A 127 4.51 -15.05 5.20
N ILE A 128 3.76 -15.42 6.23
CA ILE A 128 4.20 -16.34 7.28
C ILE A 128 3.21 -17.48 7.45
N ASN A 129 3.68 -18.58 8.03
CA ASN A 129 2.81 -19.63 8.52
C ASN A 129 2.22 -19.22 9.88
N LYS A 130 0.89 -19.17 9.99
CA LYS A 130 0.16 -18.66 11.17
C LYS A 130 0.42 -19.46 12.46
N HIS A 131 0.88 -20.71 12.35
CA HIS A 131 1.17 -21.58 13.50
C HIS A 131 2.63 -21.49 13.97
N THR A 132 3.57 -21.30 13.03
CA THR A 132 5.02 -21.33 13.35
C THR A 132 5.66 -19.95 13.39
N GLY A 133 5.00 -18.92 12.85
CA GLY A 133 5.57 -17.57 12.70
C GLY A 133 6.67 -17.45 11.64
N LYS A 134 7.01 -18.54 10.94
CA LYS A 134 8.12 -18.57 9.97
C LYS A 134 7.64 -18.14 8.59
N GLY A 135 8.52 -17.47 7.84
CA GLY A 135 8.25 -17.03 6.47
C GLY A 135 7.98 -18.20 5.53
N VAL A 136 6.90 -18.10 4.75
CA VAL A 136 6.53 -19.09 3.72
C VAL A 136 6.82 -18.50 2.34
N PRO A 137 7.63 -19.15 1.50
CA PRO A 137 7.96 -18.63 0.18
C PRO A 137 6.72 -18.46 -0.70
N TRP A 138 6.72 -17.42 -1.53
CA TRP A 138 5.73 -17.29 -2.60
C TRP A 138 5.87 -18.46 -3.58
N ASN A 139 4.78 -19.17 -3.87
CA ASN A 139 4.76 -20.16 -4.94
C ASN A 139 4.81 -19.48 -6.33
N ASP A 140 4.97 -20.27 -7.38
CA ASP A 140 5.15 -19.72 -8.74
C ASP A 140 3.92 -18.93 -9.23
N GLU A 141 2.71 -19.38 -8.92
CA GLU A 141 1.47 -18.69 -9.28
C GLU A 141 1.38 -17.31 -8.59
N MET A 142 1.68 -17.26 -7.29
CA MET A 142 1.71 -16.02 -6.51
C MET A 142 2.76 -15.06 -7.05
N ARG A 143 3.96 -15.54 -7.36
CA ARG A 143 5.02 -14.72 -7.95
C ARG A 143 4.60 -14.13 -9.29
N GLN A 144 3.97 -14.94 -10.15
CA GLN A 144 3.45 -14.47 -11.43
C GLN A 144 2.39 -13.38 -11.23
N LYS A 145 1.43 -13.56 -10.32
CA LYS A 145 0.42 -12.53 -9.98
C LYS A 145 1.07 -11.22 -9.54
N LEU A 146 2.05 -11.28 -8.64
CA LEU A 146 2.77 -10.10 -8.15
C LEU A 146 3.56 -9.40 -9.25
N GLN A 147 4.20 -10.14 -10.16
CA GLN A 147 4.93 -9.57 -11.30
C GLN A 147 3.96 -8.90 -12.30
N HIS A 148 2.86 -9.57 -12.65
CA HIS A 148 1.86 -9.04 -13.58
C HIS A 148 1.12 -7.82 -13.03
N SER A 149 1.01 -7.67 -11.71
CA SER A 149 0.41 -6.50 -11.06
C SER A 149 1.04 -5.16 -11.47
N GLN A 150 2.31 -5.18 -11.92
CA GLN A 150 3.01 -4.00 -12.42
C GLN A 150 2.57 -3.57 -13.82
N SER A 151 1.89 -4.46 -14.56
CA SER A 151 1.49 -4.27 -15.96
C SER A 151 -0.01 -4.03 -16.15
N VAL A 152 -0.82 -4.23 -15.11
CA VAL A 152 -2.30 -4.17 -15.21
C VAL A 152 -2.85 -3.00 -14.43
N SER A 153 -3.70 -2.20 -15.09
CA SER A 153 -4.54 -1.20 -14.45
C SER A 153 -5.78 -1.88 -13.88
N PHE A 154 -5.96 -1.81 -12.57
CA PHE A 154 -7.19 -2.25 -11.93
C PHE A 154 -8.10 -1.02 -11.84
N VAL A 155 -9.24 -1.10 -12.51
CA VAL A 155 -10.27 -0.04 -12.55
C VAL A 155 -11.22 -0.22 -11.37
#